data_AF-A0AA41RVJ7-F1
#
_entry.id   AF-A0AA41RVJ7-F1
#
_cell.length_a   1.000
_cell.length_b   1.000
_cell.length_c   1.000
_cell.angle_alpha   90.00
_cell.angle_beta   90.00
_cell.angle_gamma   90.00
#
_symmetry.space_group_name_H-M   'P 1'
#
loop_
_entity.id
_entity.type
_entity.pdbx_description
1 polymer ?
#
loop_
_entity_poly.entity_id
_entity_poly.type
_entity_poly.pdbx_seq_one_letter_code
_entity_poly.pdbx_strand_id
1 'polypeptide(L)' 'YGISGFPTLKFFPKGNKAGYDSGRDVDDIASFINEKCGTSRDGKGQITSQ' A
#
# COMPACT_ATOMS: atom_id res chain seq x y z
N TYR A 1 7.74 -10.34 -13.38
CA TYR A 1 7.59 -9.17 -12.49
C TYR A 1 8.83 -8.24 -12.47
N GLY A 2 9.88 -8.48 -13.27
CA GLY A 2 11.00 -7.52 -13.40
C GLY A 2 11.69 -7.16 -12.08
N ILE A 3 11.59 -8.03 -11.07
CA ILE A 3 12.13 -7.79 -9.73
C ILE A 3 13.65 -7.86 -9.85
N SER A 4 14.31 -6.71 -9.79
CA SER A 4 15.77 -6.58 -9.93
C SER A 4 16.49 -6.48 -8.58
N GLY A 5 15.76 -6.42 -7.46
CA GLY A 5 16.33 -6.36 -6.12
C GLY A 5 15.31 -6.57 -5.01
N PHE A 6 15.78 -6.98 -3.83
CA PHE A 6 14.96 -7.14 -2.64
C PHE A 6 15.28 -6.04 -1.61
N PRO A 7 14.27 -5.60 -0.84
CA PRO A 7 12.86 -5.93 -0.98
C PRO A 7 12.23 -5.17 -2.17
N THR A 8 11.23 -5.74 -2.85
CA THR A 8 10.36 -5.00 -3.79
C THR A 8 8.91 -5.14 -3.33
N LEU A 9 8.21 -4.02 -3.17
CA LEU A 9 6.78 -4.01 -2.85
C LEU A 9 5.98 -3.86 -4.14
N LYS A 10 4.84 -4.53 -4.24
CA LYS A 10 3.94 -4.43 -5.40
C LYS A 10 2.48 -4.51 -4.95
N PHE A 11 1.65 -3.65 -5.51
CA PHE A 11 0.24 -3.53 -5.14
C PHE A 11 -0.67 -4.22 -6.16
N PHE A 12 -1.63 -5.00 -5.66
CA PHE A 12 -2.53 -5.83 -6.46
C PHE A 12 -4.00 -5.53 -6.12
N PRO A 13 -4.58 -4.43 -6.65
CA PRO A 13 -6.00 -4.19 -6.53
C PRO A 13 -6.80 -5.23 -7.33
N LYS A 14 -8.09 -5.39 -6.99
CA LYS A 14 -8.98 -6.32 -7.69
C LYS A 14 -9.03 -5.99 -9.18
N GLY A 15 -8.47 -6.86 -10.02
CA GLY A 15 -8.52 -6.76 -11.47
C GLY A 15 -7.38 -6.01 -12.14
N ASN A 16 -6.40 -5.46 -11.41
CA ASN A 16 -5.23 -4.83 -12.04
C ASN A 16 -3.95 -4.99 -11.19
N LYS A 17 -2.78 -4.84 -11.81
CA LYS A 17 -1.48 -4.82 -11.15
C LYS A 17 -0.96 -3.39 -11.19
N ALA A 18 -0.77 -2.77 -10.04
CA ALA A 18 -0.22 -1.43 -9.92
C ALA A 18 1.20 -1.45 -9.32
N GLY A 19 1.98 -0.42 -9.62
CA GLY A 19 3.23 -0.16 -8.91
C GLY A 19 2.97 0.17 -7.44
N TYR A 20 3.96 -0.13 -6.59
CA TYR A 20 4.05 0.48 -5.27
C TYR A 20 5.30 1.35 -5.30
N ASP A 21 5.09 2.65 -5.49
CA ASP A 21 6.17 3.64 -5.64
C ASP A 21 6.26 4.60 -4.43
N SER A 22 5.54 4.28 -3.35
CA SER A 22 5.57 5.03 -2.09
C SER A 22 6.75 4.60 -1.21
N GLY A 23 6.96 5.31 -0.10
CA GLY A 23 7.95 4.95 0.91
C GLY A 23 7.67 3.60 1.56
N ARG A 24 8.68 3.06 2.24
CA ARG A 24 8.64 1.71 2.85
C ARG A 24 8.29 1.74 4.33
N ASP A 25 7.98 2.92 4.84
CA ASP A 25 7.56 3.11 6.22
C ASP A 25 6.09 2.73 6.39
N VAL A 26 5.73 2.38 7.61
CA VAL A 26 4.38 1.88 7.94
C VAL A 26 3.31 2.92 7.61
N ASP A 27 3.58 4.19 7.90
CA ASP A 27 2.64 5.29 7.64
C ASP A 27 2.45 5.55 6.13
N ASP A 28 3.51 5.38 5.33
CA ASP A 28 3.46 5.50 3.87
C ASP A 28 2.65 4.35 3.25
N ILE A 29 2.80 3.13 3.76
CA ILE A 29 2.03 1.96 3.33
C ILE A 29 0.55 2.15 3.67
N ALA A 30 0.24 2.57 4.91
CA ALA A 30 -1.14 2.82 5.33
C ALA A 30 -1.79 3.92 4.47
N SER A 31 -1.07 5.03 4.23
CA SER A 31 -1.54 6.13 3.39
C SER A 31 -1.78 5.69 1.95
N PHE A 32 -0.85 4.94 1.36
CA PHE A 32 -0.99 4.39 0.02
C PHE A 32 -2.21 3.47 -0.13
N ILE A 33 -2.42 2.56 0.84
CA ILE A 33 -3.56 1.66 0.84
C ILE A 33 -4.87 2.46 0.97
N ASN A 34 -4.90 3.44 1.87
CA ASN A 34 -6.07 4.30 2.06
C ASN A 34 -6.43 5.06 0.77
N GLU A 35 -5.44 5.63 0.08
CA GLU A 35 -5.63 6.32 -1.20
C GLU A 35 -6.13 5.38 -2.31
N LYS A 36 -5.51 4.20 -2.48
CA LYS A 36 -5.84 3.28 -3.57
C LYS A 36 -7.09 2.44 -3.34
N CYS A 37 -7.45 2.18 -2.08
CA CYS A 37 -8.59 1.35 -1.72
C CYS A 37 -9.79 2.15 -1.19
N GLY A 38 -9.65 3.46 -0.97
CA GLY A 38 -10.70 4.28 -0.36
C GLY A 38 -11.00 3.88 1.08
N THR A 39 -9.98 3.42 1.82
CA THR A 39 -10.10 3.01 3.22
C THR A 39 -9.56 4.06 4.17
N SER A 40 -9.84 3.90 5.47
CA SER A 40 -9.29 4.73 6.55
C SER A 40 -8.66 3.79 7.59
N ARG A 41 -7.35 3.58 7.48
CA ARG A 41 -6.56 2.69 8.33
C ARG A 41 -5.42 3.45 9.01
N ASP A 42 -5.16 3.14 10.28
CA ASP A 42 -3.95 3.59 10.98
C ASP A 42 -2.74 2.70 10.64
N GLY A 43 -1.54 3.12 11.06
CA GLY A 43 -0.30 2.33 10.89
C GLY A 43 -0.32 0.96 11.60
N LYS A 44 -1.30 0.70 12.46
CA LYS A 44 -1.51 -0.61 13.11
C LYS A 44 -2.54 -1.47 12.35
N GLY A 45 -3.08 -0.96 11.25
CA GLY A 45 -4.08 -1.63 10.41
C GLY A 45 -5.51 -1.57 10.95
N GLN A 46 -5.76 -0.82 12.02
CA GLN A 46 -7.09 -0.63 12.59
C GLN A 46 -7.89 0.36 11.74
N ILE A 47 -9.22 0.21 11.71
CA ILE A 47 -10.08 1.19 11.04
C ILE A 47 -10.11 2.43 11.92
N THR A 48 -9.61 3.53 11.38
CA THR A 48 -9.82 4.86 11.97
C THR A 48 -11.23 5.26 11.59
N SER A 49 -12.17 4.98 12.49
CA SER A 49 -13.56 5.43 12.33
C SER A 49 -13.52 6.94 12.11
N GLN A 50 -14.11 7.37 11.00
CA GLN A 50 -14.31 8.78 10.69
C GLN A 50 -15.34 9.40 11.63
#